data_AF-A0A2D0A5F2-F1
#
_entry.id   AF-A0A2D0A5F2-F1
#
_cell.length_a   1.000
_cell.length_b   1.000
_cell.length_c   1.000
_cell.angle_alpha   90.00
_cell.angle_beta   90.00
_cell.angle_gamma   90.00
#
_symmetry.space_group_name_H-M   'P 1'
#
loop_
_entity.id
_entity.type
_entity.pdbx_description
1 polymer ?
#
loop_
_entity_poly.entity_id
_entity_poly.type
_entity_poly.pdbx_seq_one_letter_code
_entity_poly.pdbx_strand_id
1 'polypeptide(L)'
;MTEDKRQQAIKLLKQGLETVEEREYTEIAEIPMTDENTFEIKYSFVHDGIEGICTIVGQSQTVESNTGEEELKITLLSQFDEDSLHYNSMTAKEQVDNDLINVEEYLHRHINEG
;
A
#
# COMPACT_ATOMS: atom_id res chain seq x y z
N MET A 1 7.54 -11.07 -8.23
CA MET A 1 6.35 -11.88 -7.86
C MET A 1 5.61 -12.27 -9.14
N THR A 2 4.73 -13.27 -9.14
CA THR A 2 3.91 -13.55 -10.34
C THR A 2 2.87 -12.44 -10.55
N GLU A 3 2.42 -12.23 -11.79
CA GLU A 3 1.37 -11.24 -12.09
C GLU A 3 0.10 -11.50 -11.25
N ASP A 4 -0.29 -12.76 -11.07
CA ASP A 4 -1.44 -13.14 -10.25
C ASP A 4 -1.27 -12.70 -8.79
N LYS A 5 -0.08 -12.90 -8.20
CA LYS A 5 0.22 -12.45 -6.82
C LYS A 5 0.30 -10.92 -6.75
N ARG A 6 0.76 -10.24 -7.79
CA ARG A 6 0.73 -8.77 -7.86
C ARG A 6 -0.70 -8.25 -7.85
N GLN A 7 -1.56 -8.79 -8.71
CA GLN A 7 -2.98 -8.41 -8.77
C GLN A 7 -3.71 -8.74 -7.45
N GLN A 8 -3.38 -9.88 -6.82
CA GLN A 8 -3.89 -10.23 -5.49
C GLN A 8 -3.43 -9.23 -4.43
N ALA A 9 -2.15 -8.84 -4.41
CA ALA A 9 -1.61 -7.85 -3.48
C ALA A 9 -2.29 -6.48 -3.64
N ILE A 10 -2.48 -6.03 -4.88
CA ILE A 10 -3.19 -4.78 -5.20
C ILE A 10 -4.63 -4.83 -4.69
N LYS A 11 -5.33 -5.96 -4.90
CA LYS A 11 -6.68 -6.15 -4.37
C LYS A 11 -6.72 -6.09 -2.84
N LEU A 12 -5.80 -6.79 -2.17
CA LEU A 12 -5.72 -6.81 -0.71
C LEU A 12 -5.35 -5.43 -0.14
N LEU A 13 -4.50 -4.66 -0.82
CA LEU A 13 -4.22 -3.27 -0.47
C LEU A 13 -5.52 -2.45 -0.49
N LYS A 14 -6.30 -2.51 -1.57
CA LYS A 14 -7.57 -1.77 -1.70
C LYS A 14 -8.52 -2.13 -0.56
N GLN A 15 -8.70 -3.43 -0.32
CA GLN A 15 -9.54 -3.91 0.78
C GLN A 15 -9.04 -3.46 2.15
N GLY A 16 -7.73 -3.46 2.39
CA GLY A 16 -7.16 -2.97 3.65
C GLY A 16 -7.37 -1.46 3.82
N LEU A 17 -7.18 -0.67 2.77
CA LEU A 17 -7.44 0.78 2.83
C LEU A 17 -8.92 1.10 3.06
N GLU A 18 -9.84 0.29 2.55
CA GLU A 18 -11.29 0.40 2.84
C GLU A 18 -11.63 0.13 4.32
N THR A 19 -10.74 -0.54 5.08
CA THR A 19 -10.94 -0.74 6.53
C THR A 19 -10.44 0.41 7.40
N VAL A 20 -9.78 1.41 6.82
CA VAL A 20 -9.34 2.61 7.54
C VAL A 20 -10.55 3.51 7.77
N GLU A 21 -11.01 3.64 9.01
CA GLU A 21 -12.20 4.45 9.34
C GLU A 21 -11.87 5.95 9.38
N GLU A 22 -10.63 6.30 9.70
CA GLU A 22 -10.20 7.69 9.85
C GLU A 22 -9.96 8.41 8.53
N ARG A 23 -9.84 7.68 7.41
CA ARG A 23 -9.46 8.21 6.10
C ARG A 23 -10.19 7.52 4.96
N GLU A 24 -10.74 8.34 4.07
CA GLU A 24 -11.34 7.85 2.83
C GLU A 24 -10.29 7.82 1.73
N TYR A 25 -9.87 6.64 1.30
CA TYR A 25 -8.94 6.46 0.18
C TYR A 25 -9.70 6.24 -1.13
N THR A 26 -9.27 6.93 -2.19
CA THR A 26 -9.79 6.74 -3.55
C THR A 26 -8.62 6.55 -4.51
N GLU A 27 -8.63 5.43 -5.23
CA GLU A 27 -7.64 5.13 -6.25
C GLU A 27 -7.75 6.13 -7.41
N ILE A 28 -6.60 6.68 -7.81
CA ILE A 28 -6.47 7.58 -8.96
C ILE A 28 -5.95 6.79 -10.16
N ALA A 29 -4.84 6.06 -9.99
CA ALA A 29 -4.21 5.30 -11.07
C ALA A 29 -3.22 4.26 -10.54
N GLU A 30 -3.17 3.09 -11.18
CA GLU A 30 -2.03 2.17 -11.08
C GLU A 30 -0.90 2.66 -12.00
N ILE A 31 0.31 2.76 -11.46
CA ILE A 31 1.49 3.20 -12.20
C ILE A 31 2.19 1.96 -12.77
N PRO A 32 2.40 1.88 -14.10
CA PRO A 32 3.06 0.73 -14.70
C PRO A 32 4.53 0.67 -14.29
N MET A 33 4.92 -0.43 -13.64
CA MET A 33 6.28 -0.67 -13.18
C MET A 33 6.96 -1.76 -14.02
N THR A 34 8.27 -1.61 -14.22
CA THR A 34 9.11 -2.63 -14.88
C THR A 34 9.67 -3.66 -13.92
N ASP A 35 9.68 -3.37 -12.61
CA ASP A 35 10.14 -4.30 -11.58
C ASP A 35 8.97 -5.17 -11.11
N GLU A 36 9.04 -6.45 -11.47
CA GLU A 36 8.07 -7.50 -11.14
C GLU A 36 7.89 -7.75 -9.64
N ASN A 37 8.77 -7.22 -8.79
CA ASN A 37 8.65 -7.31 -7.33
C ASN A 37 8.01 -6.08 -6.70
N THR A 38 7.59 -5.11 -7.52
CA THR A 38 6.99 -3.87 -7.03
C THR A 38 5.66 -3.57 -7.69
N PHE A 39 4.82 -2.82 -6.99
CA PHE A 39 3.65 -2.18 -7.57
C PHE A 39 3.51 -0.77 -6.99
N GLU A 40 2.94 0.14 -7.78
CA GLU A 40 2.73 1.52 -7.40
C GLU A 40 1.31 1.94 -7.75
N ILE A 41 0.60 2.52 -6.79
CA ILE A 41 -0.76 3.00 -7.00
C ILE A 41 -0.90 4.38 -6.39
N LYS A 42 -1.37 5.32 -7.19
CA LYS A 42 -1.68 6.68 -6.79
C LYS A 42 -3.07 6.73 -6.18
N TYR A 43 -3.17 7.33 -5.00
CA TYR A 43 -4.41 7.53 -4.26
C TYR A 43 -4.61 9.01 -3.93
N SER A 44 -5.87 9.44 -3.93
CA SER A 44 -6.30 10.58 -3.12
C SER A 44 -6.83 10.07 -1.79
N PHE A 45 -6.64 10.85 -0.72
CA PHE A 45 -7.24 10.57 0.57
C PHE A 45 -7.87 11.82 1.17
N VAL A 46 -8.87 11.65 2.03
CA VAL A 46 -9.50 12.74 2.80
C VAL A 46 -9.48 12.42 4.29
N HIS A 47 -9.01 13.37 5.11
CA HIS A 47 -9.03 13.30 6.57
C HIS A 47 -9.44 14.65 7.16
N ASP A 48 -10.50 14.68 7.98
CA ASP A 48 -11.00 15.91 8.63
C ASP A 48 -11.18 17.10 7.66
N GLY A 49 -11.61 16.82 6.42
CA GLY A 49 -11.81 17.83 5.37
C GLY A 49 -10.53 18.31 4.68
N ILE A 50 -9.39 17.69 4.96
CA ILE A 50 -8.12 17.91 4.26
C ILE A 50 -7.96 16.80 3.23
N GLU A 51 -7.88 17.18 1.96
CA GLU A 51 -7.61 16.26 0.86
C GLU A 51 -6.10 16.13 0.65
N GLY A 52 -5.61 14.98 0.22
CA GLY A 52 -4.21 14.77 -0.10
C GLY A 52 -4.03 13.75 -1.20
N ILE A 53 -2.85 13.76 -1.82
CA ILE A 53 -2.48 12.77 -2.84
C ILE A 53 -1.16 12.14 -2.42
N CYS A 54 -1.11 10.82 -2.48
CA CYS A 54 0.09 10.02 -2.27
C CYS A 54 0.14 8.83 -3.25
N THR A 55 1.34 8.32 -3.47
CA THR A 55 1.60 7.05 -4.15
C THR A 55 1.94 6.02 -3.10
N ILE A 56 1.22 4.91 -3.09
CA ILE A 56 1.53 3.75 -2.26
C ILE A 56 2.40 2.80 -3.09
N VAL A 57 3.57 2.49 -2.57
CA VAL A 57 4.55 1.59 -3.17
C VAL A 57 4.57 0.30 -2.36
N GLY A 58 4.24 -0.82 -3.01
CA GLY A 58 4.38 -2.15 -2.44
C GLY A 58 5.65 -2.82 -2.94
N GLN A 59 6.51 -3.27 -2.02
CA GLN A 59 7.74 -3.98 -2.32
C GLN A 59 7.66 -5.40 -1.79
N SER A 60 7.71 -6.38 -2.70
CA SER A 60 7.66 -7.79 -2.34
C SER A 60 9.05 -8.39 -2.11
N GLN A 61 9.13 -9.26 -1.11
CA GLN A 61 10.29 -10.07 -0.80
C GLN A 61 9.81 -11.47 -0.44
N THR A 62 10.44 -12.49 -1.02
CA THR A 62 10.25 -13.87 -0.58
C THR A 62 11.18 -14.14 0.59
N VAL A 63 10.60 -14.60 1.70
CA VAL A 63 11.34 -14.96 2.92
C VAL A 63 11.09 -16.43 3.24
N GLU A 64 12.10 -17.12 3.72
CA GLU A 64 11.95 -18.49 4.20
C GLU A 64 11.27 -18.46 5.57
N SER A 65 10.12 -19.13 5.68
CA SER A 65 9.37 -19.22 6.92
C SER A 65 10.03 -20.19 7.90
N ASN A 66 9.62 -20.13 9.17
CA ASN A 66 10.08 -21.08 10.19
C ASN A 66 9.65 -22.54 9.91
N THR A 67 8.72 -22.77 8.98
CA THR A 67 8.28 -24.09 8.52
C THR A 67 9.01 -24.57 7.27
N GLY A 68 9.90 -23.75 6.69
CA GLY A 68 10.63 -24.03 5.45
C GLY A 68 9.79 -23.79 4.18
N GLU A 69 8.65 -23.10 4.31
CA GLU A 69 7.82 -22.67 3.19
C GLU A 69 8.21 -21.25 2.76
N GLU A 70 8.20 -20.96 1.46
CA GLU A 70 8.42 -19.60 0.95
C GLU A 70 7.21 -18.72 1.26
N GLU A 71 7.38 -17.72 2.13
CA GLU A 71 6.37 -16.72 2.43
C GLU A 71 6.62 -15.44 1.63
N LEU A 72 5.56 -14.91 1.02
CA LEU A 72 5.61 -13.60 0.39
C LEU A 72 5.37 -12.53 1.46
N LYS A 73 6.37 -11.66 1.65
CA LYS A 73 6.26 -10.46 2.47
C LYS A 73 6.19 -9.24 1.56
N ILE A 74 5.26 -8.34 1.83
CA ILE A 74 5.11 -7.08 1.08
C ILE A 74 5.21 -5.91 2.04
N THR A 75 6.19 -5.03 1.85
CA THR A 75 6.28 -3.79 2.61
C THR A 75 5.58 -2.66 1.86
N LEU A 76 4.72 -1.92 2.57
CA LEU A 76 4.00 -0.79 2.01
C LEU A 76 4.65 0.53 2.43
N LEU A 77 4.88 1.42 1.47
CA LEU A 77 5.50 2.73 1.69
C LEU A 77 4.66 3.82 1.06
N SER A 78 4.49 4.95 1.75
CA SER A 78 3.90 6.15 1.15
C SER A 78 4.96 7.07 0.57
N GLN A 79 4.74 7.50 -0.67
CA GLN A 79 5.48 8.56 -1.35
C GLN A 79 4.53 9.72 -1.63
N PHE A 80 4.96 10.93 -1.29
CA PHE A 80 4.21 12.15 -1.58
C PHE A 80 4.97 12.92 -2.66
N ASP A 81 4.30 13.26 -3.77
CA ASP A 81 4.86 14.12 -4.79
C ASP A 81 5.08 15.53 -4.22
N GLU A 82 6.18 16.20 -4.59
CA GLU A 82 6.49 17.58 -4.14
C GLU A 82 5.37 18.59 -4.49
N ASP A 83 4.61 18.31 -5.55
CA ASP A 83 3.48 19.13 -6.03
C ASP A 83 2.13 18.77 -5.38
N SER A 84 2.09 17.80 -4.47
CA SER A 84 0.86 17.48 -3.73
C SER A 84 0.47 18.69 -2.88
N LEU A 85 -0.79 19.12 -2.96
CA LEU A 85 -1.34 20.32 -2.28
C LEU A 85 -0.99 20.41 -0.79
N HIS A 86 -0.62 19.28 -0.17
CA HIS A 86 -0.30 19.16 1.25
C HIS A 86 1.05 18.48 1.55
N TYR A 87 1.99 18.40 0.59
CA TYR A 87 3.35 17.84 0.77
C TYR A 87 4.07 18.36 2.03
N ASN A 88 3.72 19.56 2.48
CA ASN A 88 4.35 20.21 3.63
C ASN A 88 3.79 19.82 5.02
N SER A 89 2.73 19.01 5.11
CA SER A 89 2.25 18.50 6.39
C SER A 89 2.96 17.18 6.72
N MET A 90 4.07 17.22 7.47
CA MET A 90 4.69 15.99 8.01
C MET A 90 3.65 15.08 8.69
N THR A 91 2.62 15.68 9.28
CA THR A 91 1.50 14.98 9.93
C THR A 91 0.70 14.11 8.95
N ALA A 92 0.46 14.56 7.72
CA ALA A 92 -0.30 13.76 6.73
C ALA A 92 0.48 12.51 6.30
N LYS A 93 1.81 12.64 6.14
CA LYS A 93 2.66 11.49 5.84
C LYS A 93 2.66 10.48 6.99
N GLU A 94 2.88 10.93 8.23
CA GLU A 94 2.86 10.06 9.40
C GLU A 94 1.52 9.34 9.56
N GLN A 95 0.40 10.01 9.29
CA GLN A 95 -0.93 9.42 9.32
C GLN A 95 -1.11 8.32 8.27
N VAL A 96 -0.74 8.58 7.01
CA VAL A 96 -0.80 7.56 5.95
C VAL A 96 0.14 6.39 6.26
N ASP A 97 1.36 6.66 6.73
CA ASP A 97 2.30 5.59 7.10
C ASP A 97 1.74 4.71 8.23
N ASN A 98 1.04 5.28 9.22
CA ASN A 98 0.36 4.51 10.27
C ASN A 98 -0.75 3.61 9.73
N ASP A 99 -1.52 4.07 8.72
CA ASP A 99 -2.51 3.19 8.08
C ASP A 99 -1.85 2.05 7.35
N LEU A 100 -0.79 2.34 6.60
CA LEU A 100 -0.09 1.34 5.80
C LEU A 100 0.49 0.23 6.67
N ILE A 101 0.86 0.49 7.93
CA ILE A 101 1.25 -0.56 8.88
C ILE A 101 0.10 -1.54 9.12
N ASN A 102 -1.11 -1.05 9.39
CA ASN A 102 -2.28 -1.90 9.61
C ASN A 102 -2.67 -2.67 8.34
N VAL A 103 -2.59 -2.00 7.19
CA VAL A 103 -2.88 -2.59 5.88
C VAL A 103 -1.83 -3.65 5.51
N GLU A 104 -0.57 -3.44 5.84
CA GLU A 104 0.51 -4.41 5.65
C GLU A 104 0.23 -5.69 6.45
N GLU A 105 -0.17 -5.57 7.72
CA GLU A 105 -0.57 -6.73 8.52
C GLU A 105 -1.77 -7.46 7.91
N TYR A 106 -2.79 -6.73 7.46
CA TYR A 106 -3.94 -7.32 6.78
C TYR A 106 -3.51 -8.08 5.52
N LEU A 107 -2.63 -7.49 4.72
CA LEU A 107 -2.15 -8.07 3.49
C LEU A 107 -1.35 -9.35 3.77
N HIS A 108 -0.42 -9.35 4.73
CA HIS A 108 0.38 -10.54 5.06
C HIS A 108 -0.48 -11.72 5.55
N ARG A 109 -1.58 -11.45 6.25
CA ARG A 109 -2.52 -12.48 6.69
C ARG A 109 -3.19 -13.21 5.51
N HIS A 110 -3.40 -12.55 4.38
CA HIS A 110 -4.21 -13.08 3.27
C HIS A 110 -3.42 -13.38 1.99
N ILE A 111 -2.25 -12.78 1.77
CA ILE A 111 -1.51 -12.93 0.50
C ILE A 111 -0.94 -14.35 0.30
N ASN A 112 -0.65 -15.03 1.41
CA ASN A 112 -0.18 -16.42 1.44
C ASN A 112 -1.34 -17.42 1.56
N GLU A 113 -2.59 -16.95 1.73
CA GLU A 113 -3.80 -17.77 1.64
C GLU A 113 -4.17 -17.96 0.16
N GLY A 114 -3.56 -18.94 -0.50
CA GLY A 114 -3.87 -19.26 -1.91
C GLY A 114 -2.72 -19.91 -2.65
#